data_AF-A0A0R3SY32-F1
#
_entry.id   AF-A0A0R3SY32-F1
#
_cell.length_a   1.000
_cell.length_b   1.000
_cell.length_c   1.000
_cell.angle_alpha   90.00
_cell.angle_beta   90.00
_cell.angle_gamma   90.00
#
_symmetry.space_group_name_H-M   'P 1'
#
loop_
_entity.id
_entity.type
_entity.pdbx_description
1 polymer ?
#
loop_
_entity_poly.entity_id
_entity_poly.type
_entity_poly.pdbx_seq_one_letter_code
_entity_poly.pdbx_strand_id
1 'polypeptide(L)'
;MHLFAGILNEKNGNLQESAQFNYMFEVDWMVQQYPAKYRSLPLVIVHGASDGQVSELRHKASKMSNITVVEAPLPIAYGTHHTKMMLLKYDDGMRVVIHTANQIQSDWYLRTQG
;
A
#
# COMPACT_ATOMS: atom_id res chain seq x y z
N MET A 1 8.63 15.37 -9.14
CA MET A 1 9.10 14.67 -7.93
C MET A 1 8.06 13.63 -7.57
N HIS A 2 8.29 12.35 -7.90
CA HIS A 2 7.36 11.26 -7.58
C HIS A 2 7.71 10.70 -6.20
N LEU A 3 7.25 11.37 -5.13
CA LEU A 3 7.60 11.06 -3.74
C LEU A 3 7.43 9.57 -3.39
N PHE A 4 6.32 8.96 -3.82
CA PHE A 4 6.04 7.55 -3.59
C PHE A 4 7.06 6.61 -4.24
N ALA A 5 7.34 6.83 -5.54
CA ALA A 5 8.30 6.04 -6.28
C ALA A 5 9.73 6.21 -5.73
N GLY A 6 10.02 7.35 -5.07
CA GLY A 6 11.27 7.57 -4.34
C GLY A 6 11.43 6.64 -3.13
N ILE A 7 10.33 6.35 -2.41
CA ILE A 7 10.32 5.43 -1.26
C ILE A 7 10.58 3.99 -1.71
N LEU A 8 9.99 3.57 -2.84
CA LEU A 8 10.11 2.22 -3.37
C LEU A 8 11.29 2.02 -4.33
N ASN A 9 12.15 3.04 -4.48
CA ASN A 9 13.24 3.03 -5.44
C ASN A 9 14.26 1.92 -5.13
N GLU A 10 14.83 1.32 -6.18
CA GLU A 10 15.82 0.24 -6.07
C GLU A 10 17.10 0.65 -5.32
N LYS A 11 17.41 1.95 -5.26
CA LYS A 11 18.53 2.48 -4.46
C LYS A 11 18.35 2.28 -2.95
N ASN A 12 17.14 1.96 -2.50
CA ASN A 12 16.83 1.76 -1.09
C ASN A 12 17.11 0.34 -0.57
N GLY A 13 17.50 -0.58 -1.46
CA GLY A 13 17.71 -2.00 -1.15
C GLY A 13 16.96 -2.91 -2.11
N ASN A 14 17.26 -4.20 -2.08
CA ASN A 14 16.63 -5.18 -2.94
C ASN A 14 15.37 -5.78 -2.30
N LEU A 15 14.21 -5.19 -2.63
CA LEU A 15 12.93 -5.52 -2.03
C LEU A 15 12.59 -7.00 -2.23
N GLN A 16 12.07 -7.64 -1.19
CA GLN A 16 11.64 -9.05 -1.18
C GLN A 16 10.12 -9.16 -1.05
N GLU A 17 9.52 -8.36 -0.18
CA GLU A 17 8.08 -8.31 0.05
C GLU A 17 7.71 -7.00 0.76
N SER A 18 6.43 -6.65 0.74
CA SER A 18 5.95 -5.43 1.40
C SER A 18 4.54 -5.57 1.97
N ALA A 19 4.24 -4.72 2.95
CA ALA A 19 2.88 -4.53 3.44
C ALA A 19 2.52 -3.05 3.43
N GLN A 20 1.31 -2.75 2.95
CA GLN A 20 0.76 -1.41 2.79
C GLN A 20 -0.48 -1.27 3.68
N PHE A 21 -0.34 -0.55 4.78
CA PHE A 21 -1.41 -0.19 5.70
C PHE A 21 -1.98 1.14 5.24
N ASN A 22 -3.27 1.20 4.92
CA ASN A 22 -3.88 2.45 4.50
C ASN A 22 -5.41 2.44 4.65
N TYR A 23 -6.02 3.61 4.41
CA TYR A 23 -7.47 3.79 4.39
C TYR A 23 -8.04 3.66 2.97
N MET A 24 -7.44 4.31 1.97
CA MET A 24 -7.87 4.24 0.57
C MET A 24 -6.77 3.72 -0.36
N PHE A 25 -7.19 2.97 -1.39
CA PHE A 25 -6.29 2.33 -2.35
C PHE A 25 -6.81 2.45 -3.81
N GLU A 26 -5.96 2.97 -4.68
CA GLU A 26 -6.03 2.79 -6.14
C GLU A 26 -5.00 1.72 -6.52
N VAL A 27 -5.38 0.44 -6.46
CA VAL A 27 -4.43 -0.69 -6.55
C VAL A 27 -3.56 -0.63 -7.80
N ASP A 28 -4.16 -0.40 -8.98
CA ASP A 28 -3.42 -0.35 -10.24
C ASP A 28 -2.38 0.79 -10.25
N TRP A 29 -2.77 1.97 -9.75
CA TRP A 29 -1.87 3.11 -9.62
C TRP A 29 -0.74 2.83 -8.63
N MET A 30 -1.07 2.28 -7.45
CA MET A 30 -0.10 1.96 -6.40
C MET A 30 0.95 0.95 -6.89
N VAL A 31 0.52 -0.11 -7.57
CA VAL A 31 1.43 -1.12 -8.14
C VAL A 31 2.35 -0.51 -9.20
N GLN A 32 1.86 0.43 -10.02
CA GLN A 32 2.70 1.12 -11.00
C GLN A 32 3.84 1.93 -10.36
N GLN A 33 3.71 2.33 -9.10
CA GLN A 33 4.77 3.06 -8.41
C GLN A 33 5.93 2.17 -7.95
N TYR A 34 5.74 0.86 -7.87
CA TYR A 34 6.85 -0.08 -7.70
C TYR A 34 7.68 -0.13 -8.99
N PRO A 35 9.02 -0.17 -8.88
CA PRO A 35 9.88 -0.54 -10.00
C PRO A 35 9.40 -1.84 -10.66
N ALA A 36 9.51 -1.93 -11.99
CA ALA A 36 8.92 -3.02 -12.76
C ALA A 36 9.30 -4.42 -12.23
N LYS A 37 10.56 -4.59 -11.81
CA LYS A 37 11.08 -5.86 -11.26
C LYS A 37 10.49 -6.26 -9.90
N TYR A 38 9.86 -5.32 -9.19
CA TYR A 38 9.26 -5.55 -7.86
C TYR A 38 7.75 -5.72 -7.89
N ARG A 39 7.08 -5.48 -9.04
CA ARG A 39 5.61 -5.50 -9.14
C ARG A 39 4.97 -6.88 -8.91
N SER A 40 5.74 -7.95 -9.11
CA SER A 40 5.31 -9.33 -8.90
C SER A 40 5.71 -9.90 -7.53
N LEU A 41 6.37 -9.11 -6.68
CA LEU A 41 6.75 -9.55 -5.34
C LEU A 41 5.53 -9.61 -4.41
N PRO A 42 5.56 -10.44 -3.35
CA PRO A 42 4.48 -10.50 -2.37
C PRO A 42 4.15 -9.12 -1.79
N LEU A 43 2.88 -8.75 -1.86
CA LEU A 43 2.34 -7.50 -1.35
C LEU A 43 1.11 -7.77 -0.49
N VAL A 44 1.14 -7.35 0.76
CA VAL A 44 -0.02 -7.37 1.65
C VAL A 44 -0.67 -5.98 1.68
N ILE A 45 -1.98 -5.91 1.47
CA ILE A 45 -2.80 -4.71 1.65
C ILE A 45 -3.59 -4.87 2.94
N VAL A 46 -3.42 -3.95 3.89
CA VAL A 46 -4.18 -3.93 5.15
C VAL A 46 -5.14 -2.75 5.13
N HIS A 47 -6.45 -3.03 5.21
CA HIS A 47 -7.52 -2.03 5.09
C HIS A 47 -8.56 -2.16 6.20
N GLY A 48 -9.36 -1.10 6.38
CA GLY A 48 -10.59 -1.11 7.18
C GLY A 48 -11.84 -0.76 6.38
N ALA A 49 -11.80 -0.96 5.06
CA ALA A 49 -12.90 -0.69 4.14
C ALA A 49 -14.19 -1.42 4.53
N SER A 50 -15.35 -0.80 4.27
CA SER A 50 -16.68 -1.41 4.43
C SER A 50 -17.04 -2.32 3.26
N ASP A 51 -18.07 -3.18 3.41
CA ASP A 51 -18.46 -4.23 2.46
C ASP A 51 -18.41 -3.83 0.97
N GLY A 52 -18.95 -2.65 0.61
CA GLY A 52 -18.96 -2.18 -0.77
C GLY A 52 -17.56 -1.84 -1.32
N GLN A 53 -16.73 -1.20 -0.52
CA GLN A 53 -15.34 -0.85 -0.88
C GLN A 53 -14.43 -2.08 -0.88
N VAL A 54 -14.71 -3.08 -0.02
CA VAL A 54 -13.97 -4.35 0.03
C VAL A 54 -14.14 -5.15 -1.25
N SER A 55 -15.35 -5.20 -1.82
CA SER A 55 -15.61 -5.93 -3.07
C SER A 55 -14.77 -5.40 -4.23
N GLU A 56 -14.72 -4.07 -4.42
CA GLU A 56 -13.89 -3.45 -5.46
C GLU A 56 -12.40 -3.70 -5.22
N LEU A 57 -11.93 -3.53 -3.98
CA LEU A 57 -10.55 -3.77 -3.60
C LEU A 57 -10.13 -5.22 -3.89
N ARG A 58 -10.93 -6.20 -3.46
CA ARG A 58 -10.69 -7.62 -3.69
C ARG A 58 -10.74 -7.97 -5.17
N HIS A 59 -11.66 -7.40 -5.95
CA HIS A 59 -11.74 -7.61 -7.39
C HIS A 59 -10.51 -7.07 -8.14
N LYS A 60 -10.00 -5.90 -7.76
CA LYS A 60 -8.76 -5.36 -8.35
C LYS A 60 -7.55 -6.20 -7.94
N ALA A 61 -7.44 -6.55 -6.65
CA ALA A 61 -6.35 -7.37 -6.13
C ALA A 61 -6.34 -8.79 -6.73
N SER A 62 -7.50 -9.40 -7.00
CA SER A 62 -7.58 -10.76 -7.56
C SER A 62 -7.00 -10.90 -8.96
N LYS A 63 -6.76 -9.78 -9.66
CA LYS A 63 -6.06 -9.75 -10.96
C LYS A 63 -4.55 -9.97 -10.82
N MET A 64 -4.02 -9.90 -9.60
CA MET A 64 -2.60 -10.00 -9.27
C MET A 64 -2.39 -11.05 -8.17
N SER A 65 -1.88 -12.22 -8.56
CA SER A 65 -1.76 -13.39 -7.66
C SER A 65 -0.79 -13.18 -6.49
N ASN A 66 0.07 -12.18 -6.56
CA ASN A 66 1.03 -11.81 -5.51
C ASN A 66 0.43 -10.87 -4.43
N ILE A 67 -0.82 -10.41 -4.59
CA ILE A 67 -1.45 -9.48 -3.65
C ILE A 67 -2.38 -10.21 -2.68
N THR A 68 -2.13 -10.06 -1.39
CA THR A 68 -3.00 -10.53 -0.31
C THR A 68 -3.73 -9.35 0.32
N VAL A 69 -5.04 -9.49 0.53
CA VAL A 69 -5.88 -8.43 1.12
C VAL A 69 -6.33 -8.88 2.52
N VAL A 70 -5.95 -8.09 3.53
CA VAL A 70 -6.23 -8.32 4.96
C VAL A 70 -7.11 -7.21 5.49
N GLU A 71 -8.18 -7.61 6.18
CA GLU A 71 -9.11 -6.70 6.82
C GLU A 71 -8.73 -6.53 8.30
N ALA A 72 -8.53 -5.28 8.70
CA ALA A 72 -8.29 -4.92 10.09
C ALA A 72 -9.62 -4.97 10.88
N PRO A 73 -9.69 -5.68 12.02
CA PRO A 73 -10.91 -5.72 12.83
C PRO A 73 -11.30 -4.34 13.36
N LEU A 74 -12.54 -3.92 13.11
CA LEU A 74 -13.13 -2.67 13.62
C LEU A 74 -14.38 -2.98 14.46
N PRO A 75 -14.22 -3.54 15.68
CA PRO A 75 -15.35 -4.03 16.49
C PRO A 75 -16.23 -2.92 17.09
N ILE A 76 -15.78 -1.67 17.03
CA ILE A 76 -16.50 -0.51 17.57
C ILE A 76 -17.12 0.26 16.41
N ALA A 77 -18.41 0.59 16.54
CA ALA A 77 -19.14 1.36 15.53
C ALA A 77 -18.42 2.69 15.22
N TYR A 78 -18.47 3.08 13.95
CA TYR A 78 -17.80 4.29 13.42
C TYR A 78 -16.26 4.27 13.55
N GLY A 79 -15.66 3.13 13.88
CA GLY A 79 -14.22 2.92 13.82
C GLY A 79 -13.69 2.95 12.38
N THR A 80 -12.42 3.29 12.23
CA THR A 80 -11.77 3.36 10.92
C THR A 80 -10.29 3.01 11.01
N HIS A 81 -9.77 2.31 10.00
CA HIS A 81 -8.35 2.00 9.89
C HIS A 81 -7.62 3.18 9.22
N HIS A 82 -7.13 4.14 10.03
CA HIS A 82 -6.47 5.36 9.52
C HIS A 82 -4.96 5.28 9.39
N THR A 83 -4.34 4.22 9.92
CA THR A 83 -2.89 4.01 9.86
C THR A 83 -2.41 4.00 8.42
N LYS A 84 -1.29 4.70 8.19
CA LYS A 84 -0.64 4.85 6.90
C LYS A 84 0.83 4.51 7.07
N MET A 85 1.15 3.28 6.71
CA MET A 85 2.44 2.70 6.99
C MET A 85 2.84 1.72 5.90
N MET A 86 4.14 1.70 5.59
CA MET A 86 4.75 0.68 4.75
C MET A 86 5.73 -0.13 5.58
N LEU A 87 5.62 -1.45 5.47
CA LEU A 87 6.67 -2.37 5.90
C LEU A 87 7.36 -2.86 4.63
N LEU A 88 8.65 -2.58 4.50
CA LEU A 88 9.44 -2.91 3.31
C LEU A 88 10.58 -3.83 3.74
N LYS A 89 10.50 -5.11 3.37
CA LYS A 89 11.55 -6.09 3.66
C LYS A 89 12.49 -6.17 2.46
N TYR A 90 13.77 -5.98 2.72
CA TYR A 90 14.86 -6.13 1.75
C TYR A 90 15.63 -7.42 2.07
N ASP A 91 16.54 -7.83 1.19
CA ASP A 91 17.43 -8.96 1.44
C ASP A 91 18.44 -8.70 2.58
N ASP A 92 18.80 -7.44 2.80
CA ASP A 92 19.78 -6.99 3.78
C ASP A 92 19.18 -6.30 5.01
N GLY A 93 17.85 -6.14 5.08
CA GLY A 93 17.21 -5.47 6.21
C GLY A 93 15.73 -5.14 6.03
N MET A 94 15.24 -4.19 6.82
CA MET A 94 13.84 -3.77 6.82
C MET A 94 13.74 -2.26 7.00
N ARG A 95 12.79 -1.64 6.31
CA ARG A 95 12.41 -0.24 6.48
C ARG A 95 10.96 -0.13 6.91
N VAL A 96 10.72 0.72 7.89
CA VAL A 96 9.38 1.16 8.29
C VAL A 96 9.19 2.58 7.80
N VAL A 97 8.11 2.83 7.09
CA VAL A 97 7.71 4.17 6.64
C VAL A 97 6.37 4.48 7.27
N ILE A 98 6.28 5.55 8.05
CA ILE A 98 5.01 6.08 8.57
C ILE A 98 4.78 7.41 7.84
N HIS A 99 3.60 7.58 7.26
CA HIS A 99 3.28 8.76 6.45
C HIS A 99 1.81 9.18 6.59
N THR A 100 1.39 10.26 5.95
CA THR A 100 0.01 10.78 6.03
C THR A 100 -0.83 10.60 4.78
N ALA A 101 -0.23 10.21 3.66
CA ALA A 101 -0.91 10.05 2.37
C ALA A 101 -1.69 8.73 2.20
N ASN A 102 -2.86 8.79 1.55
CA ASN A 102 -3.55 7.59 1.07
C ASN A 102 -2.86 6.97 -0.15
N GLN A 103 -3.09 5.69 -0.44
CA GLN A 103 -2.54 5.01 -1.63
C GLN A 103 -3.34 5.31 -2.91
N ILE A 104 -3.57 6.60 -3.18
CA ILE A 104 -4.29 7.11 -4.34
C ILE A 104 -3.50 8.26 -4.97
N GLN A 105 -3.58 8.44 -6.28
CA GLN A 105 -2.75 9.43 -6.97
C GLN A 105 -2.91 10.84 -6.41
N SER A 106 -4.14 11.29 -6.17
CA SER A 106 -4.42 12.66 -5.74
C SER A 106 -3.69 13.06 -4.45
N ASP A 107 -3.53 12.14 -3.50
CA ASP A 107 -2.89 12.41 -2.21
C ASP A 107 -1.38 12.65 -2.31
N TRP A 108 -0.72 12.12 -3.35
CA TRP A 108 0.74 12.27 -3.55
C TRP A 108 1.11 13.42 -4.49
N TYR A 109 0.14 14.02 -5.18
CA TYR A 109 0.37 15.08 -6.17
C TYR A 109 -0.27 16.41 -5.78
N LEU A 110 -1.41 16.40 -5.10
CA LEU A 110 -2.24 17.59 -4.90
C LEU A 110 -2.31 18.04 -3.43
N ARG A 111 -1.56 17.40 -2.54
CA ARG A 111 -1.58 17.66 -1.10
C ARG A 111 -0.17 17.76 -0.54
N THR A 112 -0.04 18.56 0.52
CA THR A 112 1.14 18.48 1.40
C THR A 112 0.96 17.25 2.29
N GLN A 113 2.00 16.43 2.39
CA GLN A 113 2.03 15.18 3.15
C GLN A 113 3.35 15.06 3.91
N GLY A 114 3.35 14.31 5.01
CA GLY A 114 4.52 13.97 5.82
C GLY A 114 4.77 12.47 5.83
#